data_AF-A0A7T7I0Y6-F1
#
_entry.id   AF-A0A7T7I0Y6-F1
#
_cell.length_a   1.000
_cell.length_b   1.000
_cell.length_c   1.000
_cell.angle_alpha   90.00
_cell.angle_beta   90.00
_cell.angle_gamma   90.00
#
_symmetry.space_group_name_H-M   'P 1'
#
loop_
_entity.id
_entity.type
_entity.pdbx_description
1 polymer ?
#
loop_
_entity_poly.entity_id
_entity_poly.type
_entity_poly.pdbx_seq_one_letter_code
_entity_poly.pdbx_strand_id
1 'polypeptide(L)'
;MSSAGLSPTSPTPRRRTAVGGRRHGAGCPAPWSSTPTRVSTGNADDAARPRWAPSSWTRKRSTPPRPSWPRWPGRAPRRCPRRRPRRAARTSHDGAQRATTGQRGGTPVNTSPQLVQRTEVPAVPPLLGPGAVLGRLRGHERGPVHIIDPFKVPQAEAVEKAKILDDLGCPALILASTDYESFESRMDPYVAAIKEVSSLPVLLHFPPRKGLGFPLARGADAVILPALLGSRDDYYVWKSYLETLINLPGRIDREDWPELLLTVALTFGEDHKTGDLLGTVPVATTIPDQIDRYIAVTRSFGFHMVYLYSRYAQVPVDVVSHFRRQLHPDQILFVSGNVRRREHVTAYLEAGADYVGFAGALEHVDWRSTLAEITADRP
;
A
#
# COMPACT_ATOMS: atom_id res chain seq x y z
N MET A 1 -30.52 7.47 -55.67
CA MET A 1 -29.66 7.82 -56.83
C MET A 1 -29.21 9.25 -56.67
N SER A 2 -27.95 9.52 -57.04
CA SER A 2 -27.24 10.81 -57.05
C SER A 2 -26.65 11.31 -55.73
N SER A 3 -25.39 10.90 -55.58
CA SER A 3 -24.29 11.44 -54.79
C SER A 3 -23.81 12.81 -55.29
N ALA A 4 -23.39 13.69 -54.38
CA ALA A 4 -22.35 14.69 -54.66
C ALA A 4 -21.55 14.94 -53.37
N GLY A 5 -20.27 14.57 -53.40
CA GLY A 5 -19.32 14.79 -52.33
C GLY A 5 -18.57 16.12 -52.49
N LEU A 6 -18.10 16.66 -51.38
CA LEU A 6 -17.06 17.68 -51.34
C LEU A 6 -16.07 17.31 -50.22
N SER A 7 -14.82 17.13 -50.63
CA SER A 7 -13.65 16.91 -49.76
C SER A 7 -13.03 18.24 -49.31
N PRO A 8 -12.24 18.25 -48.22
CA PRO A 8 -11.79 19.47 -47.54
C PRO A 8 -10.42 19.97 -48.05
N THR A 9 -10.20 21.29 -47.97
CA THR A 9 -8.90 21.93 -48.21
C THR A 9 -8.24 22.37 -46.90
N SER A 10 -7.04 21.87 -46.64
CA SER A 10 -6.14 22.28 -45.54
C SER A 10 -5.39 23.59 -45.88
N PRO A 11 -5.09 24.47 -44.91
CA PRO A 11 -4.16 25.58 -45.11
C PRO A 11 -2.74 25.28 -44.62
N THR A 12 -1.76 25.58 -45.49
CA THR A 12 -0.30 25.53 -45.30
C THR A 12 0.21 26.76 -44.51
N PRO A 13 1.31 26.67 -43.73
CA PRO A 13 1.77 27.74 -42.85
C PRO A 13 2.59 28.83 -43.57
N ARG A 14 2.41 30.09 -43.15
CA ARG A 14 3.20 31.24 -43.59
C ARG A 14 4.52 31.36 -42.80
N ARG A 15 5.65 31.26 -43.51
CA ARG A 15 6.96 31.78 -43.10
C ARG A 15 6.92 33.31 -43.01
N ARG A 16 7.48 33.88 -41.93
CA ARG A 16 7.93 35.29 -41.88
C ARG A 16 9.43 35.34 -41.65
N THR A 17 10.13 35.85 -42.65
CA THR A 17 11.50 36.37 -42.58
C THR A 17 11.44 37.88 -42.36
N ALA A 18 12.29 38.41 -41.48
CA ALA A 18 12.70 39.82 -41.51
C ALA A 18 14.13 39.99 -40.98
N VAL A 19 15.02 40.27 -41.95
CA VAL A 19 16.22 41.12 -41.87
C VAL A 19 15.77 42.51 -41.39
N GLY A 20 16.50 43.38 -40.70
CA GLY A 20 17.87 43.50 -40.20
C GLY A 20 18.03 44.96 -39.72
N GLY A 21 19.03 45.27 -38.91
CA GLY A 21 19.31 46.67 -38.52
C GLY A 21 20.39 46.82 -37.44
N ARG A 22 21.63 47.06 -37.88
CA ARG A 22 22.76 47.53 -37.04
C ARG A 22 22.70 49.06 -36.91
N ARG A 23 23.11 49.63 -35.76
CA ARG A 23 24.34 50.44 -35.58
C ARG A 23 24.38 51.22 -34.24
N HIS A 24 25.54 51.06 -33.56
CA HIS A 24 26.41 52.00 -32.80
C HIS A 24 25.96 52.81 -31.56
N GLY A 25 26.88 52.82 -30.57
CA GLY A 25 27.08 53.86 -29.53
C GLY A 25 27.37 53.24 -28.15
N ALA A 26 28.59 52.82 -27.81
CA ALA A 26 29.67 53.61 -27.17
C ALA A 26 29.31 54.16 -25.77
N GLY A 27 30.01 53.69 -24.73
CA GLY A 27 30.06 54.35 -23.41
C GLY A 27 30.35 53.44 -22.21
N CYS A 28 31.63 53.11 -21.95
CA CYS A 28 32.10 52.77 -20.60
C CYS A 28 32.32 54.05 -19.79
N PRO A 29 32.27 53.99 -18.44
CA PRO A 29 33.53 54.19 -17.72
C PRO A 29 33.77 53.22 -16.56
N ALA A 30 35.02 53.29 -16.11
CA ALA A 30 35.81 52.35 -15.32
C ALA A 30 35.56 52.43 -13.78
N PRO A 31 36.27 51.62 -12.97
CA PRO A 31 35.90 51.25 -11.61
C PRO A 31 36.53 52.14 -10.53
N TRP A 32 35.97 52.11 -9.32
CA TRP A 32 36.58 52.70 -8.14
C TRP A 32 37.18 51.63 -7.23
N SER A 33 38.48 51.74 -7.04
CA SER A 33 39.30 51.06 -6.04
C SER A 33 39.75 52.08 -4.99
N SER A 34 39.57 51.77 -3.70
CA SER A 34 40.34 52.42 -2.63
C SER A 34 40.42 51.51 -1.40
N THR A 35 41.61 50.99 -1.15
CA THR A 35 42.12 50.43 0.12
C THR A 35 43.00 51.52 0.80
N PRO A 36 43.62 51.29 1.98
CA PRO A 36 43.10 50.96 3.31
C PRO A 36 43.47 52.05 4.35
N THR A 37 42.87 52.03 5.55
CA THR A 37 43.46 52.73 6.72
C THR A 37 43.50 51.82 7.92
N ARG A 38 44.73 51.62 8.45
CA ARG A 38 45.07 50.92 9.68
C ARG A 38 45.49 52.00 10.69
N VAL A 39 44.81 52.11 11.83
CA VAL A 39 45.40 52.67 13.05
C VAL A 39 44.94 51.84 14.24
N SER A 40 45.93 51.46 15.03
CA SER A 40 45.96 50.64 16.24
C SER A 40 45.62 51.43 17.51
N THR A 41 45.11 50.72 18.53
CA THR A 41 45.42 50.77 19.99
C THR A 41 44.28 49.99 20.67
N GLY A 42 44.42 49.03 21.59
CA GLY A 42 45.52 48.45 22.35
C GLY A 42 44.89 47.84 23.62
N ASN A 43 45.35 46.64 24.03
CA ASN A 43 45.33 46.03 25.39
C ASN A 43 43.97 45.90 26.13
N ALA A 44 43.68 44.91 26.97
CA ALA A 44 44.32 43.70 27.46
C ALA A 44 43.22 42.83 28.15
N ASP A 45 43.61 41.66 28.63
CA ASP A 45 42.97 40.80 29.63
C ASP A 45 42.08 39.63 29.16
N ASP A 46 42.80 38.54 28.86
CA ASP A 46 42.66 37.20 29.45
C ASP A 46 41.46 36.91 30.37
N ALA A 47 40.65 35.91 30.00
CA ALA A 47 40.47 34.70 30.81
C ALA A 47 39.63 33.61 30.09
N ALA A 48 40.23 32.41 30.02
CA ALA A 48 39.60 31.08 30.02
C ALA A 48 38.65 30.65 28.88
N ARG A 49 39.23 29.99 27.85
CA ARG A 49 38.55 28.95 27.06
C ARG A 49 39.16 27.58 27.40
N PRO A 50 38.38 26.54 27.74
CA PRO A 50 38.94 25.21 27.95
C PRO A 50 39.25 24.54 26.60
N ARG A 51 40.50 24.10 26.46
CA ARG A 51 40.99 23.19 25.40
C ARG A 51 40.45 21.79 25.68
N TRP A 52 39.73 21.21 24.73
CA TRP A 52 39.46 19.78 24.70
C TRP A 52 40.65 19.07 24.02
N ALA A 53 41.39 18.29 24.81
CA ALA A 53 42.37 17.33 24.32
C ALA A 53 41.68 15.98 24.02
N PRO A 54 42.20 15.18 23.07
CA PRO A 54 41.61 13.89 22.72
C PRO A 54 42.01 12.84 23.74
N SER A 55 41.04 12.23 24.42
CA SER A 55 41.28 11.04 25.24
C SER A 55 41.15 9.78 24.38
N SER A 56 42.25 9.08 24.24
CA SER A 56 42.35 7.72 23.70
C SER A 56 41.61 6.74 24.62
N TRP A 57 40.45 6.23 24.17
CA TRP A 57 39.79 5.09 24.79
C TRP A 57 40.07 3.82 23.97
N THR A 58 41.07 3.06 24.40
CA THR A 58 41.23 1.64 24.05
C THR A 58 40.08 0.85 24.67
N ARG A 59 39.04 0.56 23.87
CA ARG A 59 37.93 -0.32 24.26
C ARG A 59 38.35 -1.78 24.07
N LYS A 60 38.69 -2.47 25.17
CA LYS A 60 38.77 -3.93 25.21
C LYS A 60 37.39 -4.49 24.82
N ARG A 61 37.34 -5.30 23.76
CA ARG A 61 36.16 -6.09 23.39
C ARG A 61 35.97 -7.19 24.43
N SER A 62 35.08 -6.98 25.39
CA SER A 62 34.48 -8.05 26.18
C SER A 62 33.27 -8.59 25.43
N THR A 63 33.35 -9.85 25.02
CA THR A 63 32.24 -10.62 24.46
C THR A 63 31.08 -10.66 25.47
N PRO A 64 29.84 -10.32 25.09
CA PRO A 64 28.72 -10.47 26.01
C PRO A 64 28.45 -11.97 26.25
N PRO A 65 28.05 -12.36 27.47
CA PRO A 65 27.64 -13.73 27.73
C PRO A 65 26.39 -14.06 26.89
N ARG A 66 26.34 -15.29 26.37
CA ARG A 66 25.16 -15.82 25.68
C ARG A 66 23.94 -15.72 26.62
N PRO A 67 22.76 -15.30 26.12
CA PRO A 67 21.54 -15.36 26.91
C PRO A 67 21.21 -16.82 27.22
N SER A 68 21.17 -17.16 28.51
CA SER A 68 20.60 -18.41 29.00
C SER A 68 19.09 -18.32 28.91
N TRP A 69 18.51 -19.06 27.95
CA TRP A 69 17.07 -19.26 27.90
C TRP A 69 16.61 -20.03 29.15
N PRO A 70 15.53 -19.61 29.83
CA PRO A 70 14.95 -20.42 30.88
C PRO A 70 14.41 -21.73 30.27
N ARG A 71 14.88 -22.87 30.79
CA ARG A 71 14.29 -24.17 30.50
C ARG A 71 12.86 -24.17 30.98
N TRP A 72 11.92 -24.29 30.05
CA TRP A 72 10.52 -24.56 30.37
C TRP A 72 10.42 -25.91 31.09
N PRO A 73 9.73 -26.00 32.24
CA PRO A 73 9.46 -27.29 32.86
C PRO A 73 8.49 -28.06 31.96
N GLY A 74 8.94 -29.23 31.50
CA GLY A 74 8.14 -30.13 30.68
C GLY A 74 6.83 -30.48 31.38
N ARG A 75 5.71 -29.98 30.84
CA ARG A 75 4.39 -30.50 31.16
C ARG A 75 4.16 -31.75 30.33
N ALA A 76 4.02 -32.88 31.02
CA ALA A 76 3.58 -34.14 30.45
C ALA A 76 2.24 -33.96 29.71
N PRO A 77 2.01 -34.70 28.61
CA PRO A 77 0.78 -34.61 27.84
C PRO A 77 -0.41 -35.08 28.69
N ARG A 78 -1.31 -34.16 29.03
CA ARG A 78 -2.62 -34.52 29.60
C ARG A 78 -3.43 -35.22 28.52
N ARG A 79 -3.74 -36.49 28.75
CA ARG A 79 -4.67 -37.29 27.96
C ARG A 79 -6.02 -36.57 27.86
N CYS A 80 -6.47 -36.31 26.64
CA CYS A 80 -7.84 -35.89 26.36
C CYS A 80 -8.82 -36.99 26.82
N PRO A 81 -9.86 -36.68 27.63
CA PRO A 81 -10.92 -37.63 27.87
C PRO A 81 -11.78 -37.76 26.61
N ARG A 82 -11.85 -38.98 26.07
CA ARG A 82 -12.79 -39.39 25.03
C ARG A 82 -14.22 -38.98 25.44
N ARG A 83 -14.83 -38.05 24.68
CA ARG A 83 -16.26 -37.80 24.74
C ARG A 83 -17.00 -39.06 24.31
N ARG A 84 -17.77 -39.65 25.23
CA ARG A 84 -18.76 -40.70 24.92
C ARG A 84 -19.92 -40.07 24.13
N PRO A 85 -20.49 -40.77 23.13
CA PRO A 85 -21.69 -40.32 22.45
C PRO A 85 -22.88 -40.38 23.41
N ARG A 86 -23.64 -39.29 23.49
CA ARG A 86 -24.94 -39.24 24.19
C ARG A 86 -25.92 -40.14 23.44
N ARG A 87 -26.42 -41.17 24.12
CA ARG A 87 -27.59 -41.95 23.72
C ARG A 87 -28.81 -41.01 23.68
N ALA A 88 -29.48 -40.96 22.54
CA ALA A 88 -30.84 -40.45 22.44
C ALA A 88 -31.79 -41.51 23.02
N ALA A 89 -32.60 -41.12 24.00
CA ALA A 89 -33.71 -41.90 24.49
C ALA A 89 -34.80 -41.91 23.40
N ARG A 90 -35.17 -43.10 22.91
CA ARG A 90 -36.43 -43.33 22.21
C ARG A 90 -37.31 -44.15 23.12
N THR A 91 -38.46 -43.58 23.43
CA THR A 91 -39.59 -44.20 24.10
C THR A 91 -40.22 -45.25 23.20
N SER A 92 -40.56 -46.37 23.83
CA SER A 92 -41.28 -47.52 23.31
C SER A 92 -42.78 -47.22 23.18
N HIS A 93 -43.38 -47.60 22.06
CA HIS A 93 -44.79 -48.03 22.05
C HIS A 93 -44.92 -49.31 21.21
N ASP A 94 -45.38 -50.35 21.91
CA ASP A 94 -45.87 -51.61 21.37
C ASP A 94 -47.22 -51.42 20.69
N GLY A 95 -47.46 -52.22 19.65
CA GLY A 95 -48.75 -52.34 18.98
C GLY A 95 -48.69 -53.40 17.89
N ALA A 96 -48.88 -54.66 18.27
CA ALA A 96 -48.98 -55.81 17.38
C ALA A 96 -50.21 -55.73 16.46
N GLN A 97 -50.11 -56.26 15.23
CA GLN A 97 -50.91 -57.42 14.76
C GLN A 97 -50.70 -57.79 13.28
N ARG A 98 -50.60 -59.13 13.11
CA ARG A 98 -51.09 -60.00 12.03
C ARG A 98 -50.44 -60.03 10.64
N ALA A 99 -50.22 -61.28 10.24
CA ALA A 99 -49.71 -61.79 8.99
C ALA A 99 -50.73 -61.73 7.84
N THR A 100 -50.23 -61.68 6.61
CA THR A 100 -50.80 -62.42 5.47
C THR A 100 -49.74 -62.65 4.39
N THR A 101 -49.80 -63.86 3.85
CA THR A 101 -48.98 -64.46 2.81
C THR A 101 -49.29 -63.86 1.43
N GLY A 102 -48.29 -63.68 0.57
CA GLY A 102 -48.52 -63.32 -0.84
C GLY A 102 -47.22 -63.24 -1.64
N GLN A 103 -47.05 -64.16 -2.59
CA GLN A 103 -45.83 -64.44 -3.34
C GLN A 103 -45.81 -63.69 -4.69
N ARG A 104 -44.60 -63.39 -5.18
CA ARG A 104 -44.14 -63.19 -6.58
C ARG A 104 -44.22 -61.78 -7.20
N GLY A 105 -43.06 -61.35 -7.70
CA GLY A 105 -42.98 -60.67 -9.01
C GLY A 105 -42.09 -59.42 -9.07
N GLY A 106 -40.83 -59.60 -9.50
CA GLY A 106 -40.24 -58.73 -10.52
C GLY A 106 -39.50 -57.45 -10.10
N THR A 107 -38.30 -57.34 -10.67
CA THR A 107 -37.43 -56.15 -10.89
C THR A 107 -36.57 -55.62 -9.72
N PRO A 108 -35.23 -55.65 -9.84
CA PRO A 108 -34.35 -54.97 -8.90
C PRO A 108 -34.35 -53.46 -9.20
N VAL A 109 -35.01 -52.67 -8.38
CA VAL A 109 -34.85 -51.21 -8.39
C VAL A 109 -33.56 -50.88 -7.65
N ASN A 110 -32.59 -50.36 -8.38
CA ASN A 110 -31.32 -49.86 -7.88
C ASN A 110 -31.55 -48.61 -7.01
N THR A 111 -31.84 -48.81 -5.72
CA THR A 111 -31.79 -47.75 -4.71
C THR A 111 -30.34 -47.52 -4.31
N SER A 112 -29.57 -46.91 -5.22
CA SER A 112 -28.36 -46.20 -4.81
C SER A 112 -28.79 -45.02 -3.94
N PRO A 113 -28.24 -44.84 -2.72
CA PRO A 113 -28.54 -43.67 -1.93
C PRO A 113 -28.10 -42.45 -2.73
N GLN A 114 -29.07 -41.63 -3.16
CA GLN A 114 -28.77 -40.33 -3.72
C GLN A 114 -27.97 -39.58 -2.66
N LEU A 115 -26.68 -39.42 -2.95
CA LEU A 115 -25.80 -38.54 -2.22
C LEU A 115 -26.50 -37.19 -2.20
N VAL A 116 -26.99 -36.81 -1.03
CA VAL A 116 -27.50 -35.48 -0.73
C VAL A 116 -26.49 -34.50 -1.33
N GLN A 117 -26.97 -33.67 -2.26
CA GLN A 117 -26.19 -32.61 -2.87
C GLN A 117 -25.43 -31.91 -1.75
N ARG A 118 -24.10 -31.98 -1.80
CA ARG A 118 -23.23 -31.21 -0.92
C ARG A 118 -23.70 -29.77 -1.07
N THR A 119 -24.23 -29.23 0.01
CA THR A 119 -24.37 -27.79 0.20
C THR A 119 -23.03 -27.19 -0.21
N GLU A 120 -23.03 -26.39 -1.26
CA GLU A 120 -21.85 -25.64 -1.68
C GLU A 120 -21.41 -24.85 -0.44
N VAL A 121 -20.28 -25.27 0.14
CA VAL A 121 -19.64 -24.49 1.20
C VAL A 121 -19.26 -23.18 0.50
N PRO A 122 -19.78 -22.01 0.96
CA PRO A 122 -19.41 -20.74 0.38
C PRO A 122 -17.89 -20.67 0.28
N ALA A 123 -17.38 -20.43 -0.93
CA ALA A 123 -15.95 -20.43 -1.18
C ALA A 123 -15.30 -19.41 -0.25
N VAL A 124 -14.46 -19.89 0.66
CA VAL A 124 -13.69 -19.04 1.56
C VAL A 124 -12.88 -18.05 0.70
N PRO A 125 -12.94 -16.74 0.98
CA PRO A 125 -12.14 -15.77 0.25
C PRO A 125 -10.67 -16.19 0.26
N PRO A 126 -9.93 -16.08 -0.86
CA PRO A 126 -8.50 -16.37 -0.90
C PRO A 126 -7.76 -15.32 -0.09
N LEU A 127 -7.71 -15.48 1.23
CA LEU A 127 -7.27 -14.45 2.16
C LEU A 127 -5.88 -13.89 1.80
N LEU A 128 -4.93 -14.78 1.51
CA LEU A 128 -3.57 -14.46 1.08
C LEU A 128 -3.31 -14.80 -0.40
N GLY A 129 -4.29 -15.39 -1.07
CA GLY A 129 -4.19 -15.73 -2.49
C GLY A 129 -4.68 -14.59 -3.36
N PRO A 130 -4.51 -14.69 -4.69
CA PRO A 130 -5.13 -13.73 -5.60
C PRO A 130 -6.66 -13.77 -5.47
N GLY A 131 -7.26 -12.64 -5.11
CA GLY A 131 -8.70 -12.44 -5.10
C GLY A 131 -9.18 -11.45 -6.17
N ALA A 132 -10.41 -10.97 -6.01
CA ALA A 132 -11.06 -10.09 -6.97
C ALA A 132 -10.37 -8.72 -7.07
N VAL A 133 -9.84 -8.19 -5.96
CA VAL A 133 -9.16 -6.89 -5.93
C VAL A 133 -7.82 -7.00 -6.63
N LEU A 134 -6.99 -8.00 -6.31
CA LEU A 134 -5.72 -8.19 -7.01
C LEU A 134 -5.93 -8.48 -8.50
N GLY A 135 -6.96 -9.27 -8.85
CA GLY A 135 -7.34 -9.52 -10.24
C GLY A 135 -7.70 -8.23 -10.98
N ARG A 136 -8.53 -7.36 -10.38
CA ARG A 136 -8.87 -6.05 -10.93
C ARG A 136 -7.62 -5.18 -11.11
N LEU A 137 -6.77 -5.07 -10.08
CA LEU A 137 -5.56 -4.25 -10.16
C LEU A 137 -4.56 -4.74 -11.21
N ARG A 138 -4.54 -6.04 -11.53
CA ARG A 138 -3.69 -6.58 -12.62
C ARG A 138 -4.28 -6.38 -14.00
N GLY A 139 -5.62 -6.37 -14.11
CA GLY A 139 -6.33 -6.25 -15.38
C GLY A 139 -6.74 -4.83 -15.77
N HIS A 140 -6.66 -3.89 -14.83
CA HIS A 140 -7.02 -2.48 -15.07
C HIS A 140 -5.86 -1.72 -15.74
N GLU A 141 -6.22 -0.71 -16.53
CA GLU A 141 -5.24 0.21 -17.11
C GLU A 141 -4.45 0.94 -16.03
N ARG A 142 -3.15 1.11 -16.28
CA ARG A 142 -2.23 1.84 -15.39
C ARG A 142 -2.67 3.30 -15.24
N GLY A 143 -2.48 3.90 -14.07
CA GLY A 143 -2.90 5.28 -13.89
C GLY A 143 -2.76 5.87 -12.48
N PRO A 144 -3.19 7.13 -12.31
CA PRO A 144 -3.21 7.79 -11.02
C PRO A 144 -4.25 7.14 -10.08
N VAL A 145 -3.93 7.05 -8.79
CA VAL A 145 -4.82 6.54 -7.74
C VAL A 145 -4.86 7.54 -6.59
N HIS A 146 -6.05 8.05 -6.26
CA HIS A 146 -6.18 8.95 -5.13
C HIS A 146 -6.13 8.17 -3.81
N ILE A 147 -5.39 8.73 -2.86
CA ILE A 147 -5.29 8.25 -1.48
C ILE A 147 -5.96 9.29 -0.59
N ILE A 148 -7.05 8.90 0.07
CA ILE A 148 -7.74 9.74 1.04
C ILE A 148 -7.15 9.42 2.42
N ASP A 149 -6.77 10.45 3.17
CA ASP A 149 -6.43 10.31 4.59
C ASP A 149 -7.71 10.45 5.43
N PRO A 150 -8.34 9.35 5.86
CA PRO A 150 -9.64 9.42 6.52
C PRO A 150 -9.54 10.07 7.90
N PHE A 151 -8.33 10.25 8.44
CA PHE A 151 -8.09 10.91 9.72
C PHE A 151 -7.96 12.44 9.60
N LYS A 152 -7.81 12.96 8.37
CA LYS A 152 -7.80 14.40 8.07
C LYS A 152 -8.99 14.86 7.24
N VAL A 153 -9.40 14.06 6.27
CA VAL A 153 -10.45 14.42 5.31
C VAL A 153 -11.82 14.09 5.92
N PRO A 154 -12.75 15.06 6.01
CA PRO A 154 -14.11 14.80 6.47
C PRO A 154 -14.82 13.76 5.59
N GLN A 155 -15.65 12.92 6.21
CA GLN A 155 -16.38 11.85 5.51
C GLN A 155 -17.20 12.37 4.32
N ALA A 156 -17.90 13.50 4.48
CA ALA A 156 -18.69 14.10 3.39
C ALA A 156 -17.83 14.47 2.17
N GLU A 157 -16.62 15.01 2.39
CA GLU A 157 -15.69 15.34 1.32
C GLU A 157 -15.13 14.08 0.65
N ALA A 158 -14.86 13.02 1.43
CA ALA A 158 -14.39 11.75 0.89
C ALA A 158 -15.45 11.03 0.05
N VAL A 159 -16.72 11.09 0.45
CA VAL A 159 -17.86 10.59 -0.34
C VAL A 159 -17.94 11.32 -1.69
N GLU A 160 -17.78 12.64 -1.69
CA GLU A 160 -17.75 13.40 -2.94
C GLU A 160 -16.56 13.00 -3.83
N LYS A 161 -15.36 12.94 -3.25
CA LYS A 161 -14.15 12.49 -3.96
C LYS A 161 -14.34 11.09 -4.54
N ALA A 162 -14.89 10.16 -3.77
CA ALA A 162 -15.14 8.78 -4.19
C ALA A 162 -16.04 8.71 -5.43
N LYS A 163 -17.13 9.48 -5.45
CA LYS A 163 -18.04 9.55 -6.60
C LYS A 163 -17.32 10.01 -7.86
N ILE A 164 -16.57 11.11 -7.78
CA ILE A 164 -15.82 11.63 -8.95
C ILE A 164 -14.76 10.63 -9.42
N LEU A 165 -14.07 9.96 -8.50
CA LEU A 165 -13.05 8.97 -8.84
C LEU A 165 -13.66 7.74 -9.54
N ASP A 166 -14.88 7.36 -9.17
CA ASP A 166 -15.64 6.29 -9.83
C ASP A 166 -16.05 6.71 -11.25
N ASP A 167 -16.59 7.92 -11.40
CA ASP A 167 -16.94 8.50 -12.72
C ASP A 167 -15.72 8.59 -13.65
N LEU A 168 -14.53 8.80 -13.10
CA LEU A 168 -13.25 8.81 -13.83
C LEU A 168 -12.72 7.41 -14.17
N GLY A 169 -13.36 6.33 -13.71
CA GLY A 169 -12.92 4.95 -13.93
C GLY A 169 -11.59 4.64 -13.24
N CYS A 170 -11.39 5.10 -12.00
CA CYS A 170 -10.19 4.72 -11.25
C CYS A 170 -10.13 3.20 -10.98
N PRO A 171 -8.92 2.63 -10.81
CA PRO A 171 -8.79 1.21 -10.51
C PRO A 171 -9.31 0.86 -9.12
N ALA A 172 -9.12 1.79 -8.16
CA ALA A 172 -9.41 1.63 -6.75
C ALA A 172 -9.43 2.99 -6.05
N LEU A 173 -9.92 3.00 -4.81
CA LEU A 173 -9.77 4.09 -3.86
C LEU A 173 -9.00 3.59 -2.64
N ILE A 174 -7.96 4.32 -2.23
CA ILE A 174 -7.15 3.95 -1.06
C ILE A 174 -7.48 4.87 0.11
N LEU A 175 -7.78 4.28 1.27
CA LEU A 175 -7.84 4.95 2.55
C LEU A 175 -6.54 4.67 3.30
N ALA A 176 -5.71 5.69 3.51
CA ALA A 176 -4.41 5.52 4.13
C ALA A 176 -4.06 6.65 5.09
N SER A 177 -3.44 6.31 6.21
CA SER A 177 -2.81 7.30 7.09
C SER A 177 -1.66 6.67 7.86
N THR A 178 -0.67 7.48 8.23
CA THR A 178 0.37 7.07 9.17
C THR A 178 -0.15 7.07 10.60
N ASP A 179 -1.05 8.01 10.92
CA ASP A 179 -1.56 8.22 12.27
C ASP A 179 -3.05 7.87 12.29
N TYR A 180 -3.49 7.16 13.32
CA TYR A 180 -4.90 6.81 13.48
C TYR A 180 -5.25 6.56 14.94
N GLU A 181 -6.45 6.92 15.35
CA GLU A 181 -6.97 6.62 16.70
C GLU A 181 -8.43 6.22 16.58
N SER A 182 -8.92 5.37 17.50
CA SER A 182 -10.30 4.89 17.46
C SER A 182 -10.69 4.34 16.08
N PHE A 183 -9.80 3.49 15.51
CA PHE A 183 -9.84 3.09 14.10
C PHE A 183 -11.20 2.52 13.70
N GLU A 184 -11.69 1.51 14.41
CA GLU A 184 -12.90 0.77 14.03
C GLU A 184 -14.15 1.68 14.08
N SER A 185 -14.30 2.47 15.15
CA SER A 185 -15.44 3.40 15.27
C SER A 185 -15.44 4.52 14.24
N ARG A 186 -14.26 4.87 13.69
CA ARG A 186 -14.15 5.85 12.62
C ARG A 186 -14.33 5.21 11.25
N MET A 187 -13.66 4.09 11.00
CA MET A 187 -13.46 3.55 9.66
C MET A 187 -14.65 2.74 9.15
N ASP A 188 -15.38 2.02 10.01
CA ASP A 188 -16.56 1.27 9.58
C ASP A 188 -17.62 2.17 8.90
N PRO A 189 -18.11 3.26 9.53
CA PRO A 189 -19.07 4.15 8.86
C PRO A 189 -18.44 4.93 7.69
N TYR A 190 -17.13 5.20 7.73
CA TYR A 190 -16.43 5.90 6.65
C TYR A 190 -16.34 5.06 5.38
N VAL A 191 -15.98 3.78 5.51
CA VAL A 191 -15.94 2.81 4.41
C VAL A 191 -17.35 2.57 3.87
N ALA A 192 -18.35 2.39 4.75
CA ALA A 192 -19.73 2.19 4.34
C ALA A 192 -20.24 3.35 3.46
N ALA A 193 -20.04 4.59 3.88
CA ALA A 193 -20.51 5.75 3.12
C ALA A 193 -19.82 5.93 1.77
N ILE A 194 -18.54 5.56 1.65
CA ILE A 194 -17.86 5.55 0.34
C ILE A 194 -18.46 4.49 -0.57
N LYS A 195 -18.72 3.28 -0.05
CA LYS A 195 -19.30 2.17 -0.82
C LYS A 195 -20.75 2.39 -1.24
N GLU A 196 -21.48 3.27 -0.56
CA GLU A 196 -22.83 3.68 -0.99
C GLU A 196 -22.83 4.50 -2.28
N VAL A 197 -21.71 5.16 -2.61
CA VAL A 197 -21.64 6.09 -3.76
C VAL A 197 -20.62 5.68 -4.82
N SER A 198 -19.86 4.61 -4.58
CA SER A 198 -18.77 4.18 -5.45
C SER A 198 -18.73 2.67 -5.59
N SER A 199 -18.54 2.21 -6.83
CA SER A 199 -18.31 0.82 -7.20
C SER A 199 -16.82 0.41 -7.12
N LEU A 200 -15.94 1.36 -6.85
CA LEU A 200 -14.50 1.11 -6.75
C LEU A 200 -14.18 0.26 -5.51
N PRO A 201 -13.22 -0.68 -5.60
CA PRO A 201 -12.75 -1.36 -4.41
C PRO A 201 -12.06 -0.36 -3.48
N VAL A 202 -12.41 -0.43 -2.19
CA VAL A 202 -11.85 0.37 -1.11
C VAL A 202 -10.72 -0.40 -0.43
N LEU A 203 -9.50 0.13 -0.52
CA LEU A 203 -8.27 -0.48 -0.01
C LEU A 203 -7.80 0.25 1.25
N LEU A 204 -7.53 -0.47 2.32
CA LEU A 204 -6.93 0.10 3.54
C LEU A 204 -5.41 0.00 3.50
N HIS A 205 -4.71 1.09 3.84
CA HIS A 205 -3.24 1.09 3.94
C HIS A 205 -2.77 1.88 5.17
N PHE A 206 -2.54 1.16 6.26
CA PHE A 206 -2.14 1.72 7.55
C PHE A 206 -0.99 0.91 8.13
N PRO A 207 -0.09 1.51 8.92
CA PRO A 207 0.92 0.74 9.62
C PRO A 207 0.30 -0.20 10.67
N PRO A 208 0.92 -1.35 10.96
CA PRO A 208 0.44 -2.25 12.00
C PRO A 208 0.80 -1.74 13.40
N ARG A 209 0.10 -2.23 14.44
CA ARG A 209 0.42 -1.98 15.85
C ARG A 209 0.70 -3.28 16.59
N LYS A 210 1.83 -3.32 17.31
CA LYS A 210 2.20 -4.45 18.17
C LYS A 210 1.07 -4.77 19.14
N GLY A 211 0.74 -6.06 19.25
CA GLY A 211 -0.39 -6.57 20.04
C GLY A 211 -1.70 -6.64 19.27
N LEU A 212 -1.78 -6.10 18.04
CA LEU A 212 -3.01 -6.07 17.24
C LEU A 212 -2.79 -6.56 15.81
N GLY A 213 -1.67 -6.18 15.17
CA GLY A 213 -1.43 -6.36 13.74
C GLY A 213 -1.95 -5.17 12.93
N PHE A 214 -2.30 -5.42 11.67
CA PHE A 214 -2.88 -4.41 10.78
C PHE A 214 -4.31 -4.06 11.23
N PRO A 215 -4.71 -2.77 11.18
CA PRO A 215 -6.08 -2.38 11.46
C PRO A 215 -7.01 -2.81 10.31
N LEU A 216 -8.26 -3.15 10.64
CA LEU A 216 -9.26 -3.69 9.72
C LEU A 216 -10.57 -2.90 9.91
N ALA A 217 -11.35 -2.75 8.85
CA ALA A 217 -12.69 -2.15 8.89
C ALA A 217 -13.66 -3.02 8.09
N ARG A 218 -14.91 -3.14 8.57
CA ARG A 218 -15.92 -3.93 7.87
C ARG A 218 -16.25 -3.27 6.52
N GLY A 219 -16.49 -4.11 5.52
CA GLY A 219 -16.84 -3.68 4.17
C GLY A 219 -15.67 -3.23 3.30
N ALA A 220 -14.45 -3.10 3.83
CA ALA A 220 -13.27 -2.86 3.02
C ALA A 220 -13.00 -4.07 2.11
N ASP A 221 -12.66 -3.82 0.85
CA ASP A 221 -12.50 -4.90 -0.13
C ASP A 221 -11.12 -5.55 -0.03
N ALA A 222 -10.10 -4.76 0.36
CA ALA A 222 -8.75 -5.26 0.59
C ALA A 222 -7.95 -4.44 1.61
N VAL A 223 -6.89 -5.05 2.15
CA VAL A 223 -5.89 -4.40 3.00
C VAL A 223 -4.52 -4.56 2.36
N ILE A 224 -3.86 -3.45 2.10
CA ILE A 224 -2.44 -3.42 1.73
C ILE A 224 -1.64 -3.73 2.98
N LEU A 225 -0.94 -4.86 2.96
CA LEU A 225 -0.06 -5.28 4.05
C LEU A 225 1.39 -4.92 3.69
N PRO A 226 1.94 -3.78 4.14
CA PRO A 226 3.34 -3.43 3.90
C PRO A 226 4.33 -4.25 4.75
N ALA A 227 5.16 -5.06 4.10
CA ALA A 227 6.39 -5.62 4.64
C ALA A 227 7.50 -4.57 4.47
N LEU A 228 7.86 -3.91 5.57
CA LEU A 228 8.84 -2.81 5.57
C LEU A 228 10.25 -3.40 5.61
N LEU A 229 10.75 -3.93 4.49
CA LEU A 229 12.04 -4.64 4.41
C LEU A 229 13.25 -3.76 4.75
N GLY A 230 13.09 -2.43 4.73
CA GLY A 230 14.08 -1.45 5.20
C GLY A 230 14.01 -1.15 6.70
N SER A 231 13.14 -1.81 7.47
CA SER A 231 13.02 -1.59 8.91
C SER A 231 14.10 -2.30 9.72
N ARG A 232 14.51 -1.66 10.81
CA ARG A 232 15.38 -2.24 11.85
C ARG A 232 14.64 -3.15 12.84
N ASP A 233 13.31 -3.13 12.82
CA ASP A 233 12.47 -3.92 13.70
C ASP A 233 11.72 -4.98 12.90
N ASP A 234 12.02 -6.25 13.18
CA ASP A 234 11.48 -7.39 12.44
C ASP A 234 9.96 -7.54 12.53
N TYR A 235 9.33 -6.89 13.52
CA TYR A 235 7.89 -6.75 13.59
C TYR A 235 7.32 -6.06 12.34
N TYR A 236 7.93 -4.95 11.93
CA TYR A 236 7.52 -4.18 10.77
C TYR A 236 8.06 -4.75 9.47
N VAL A 237 9.17 -5.51 9.51
CA VAL A 237 9.64 -6.26 8.34
C VAL A 237 8.59 -7.27 7.89
N TRP A 238 8.06 -8.09 8.79
CA TRP A 238 7.05 -9.10 8.40
C TRP A 238 6.22 -9.71 9.53
N LYS A 239 6.66 -9.71 10.80
CA LYS A 239 5.93 -10.45 11.87
C LYS A 239 4.55 -9.85 12.16
N SER A 240 4.31 -8.60 11.80
CA SER A 240 2.98 -7.99 11.80
C SER A 240 1.96 -8.75 10.95
N TYR A 241 2.38 -9.44 9.88
CA TYR A 241 1.50 -10.33 9.10
C TYR A 241 1.02 -11.50 9.96
N LEU A 242 1.95 -12.13 10.70
CA LEU A 242 1.61 -13.24 11.58
C LEU A 242 0.61 -12.81 12.65
N GLU A 243 0.89 -11.69 13.32
CA GLU A 243 -0.01 -11.16 14.35
C GLU A 243 -1.39 -10.85 13.79
N THR A 244 -1.46 -10.28 12.59
CA THR A 244 -2.73 -10.00 11.90
C THR A 244 -3.50 -11.28 11.61
N LEU A 245 -2.86 -12.30 11.05
CA LEU A 245 -3.52 -13.57 10.71
C LEU A 245 -3.98 -14.34 11.95
N ILE A 246 -3.22 -14.26 13.05
CA ILE A 246 -3.59 -14.86 14.34
C ILE A 246 -4.80 -14.15 14.94
N ASN A 247 -4.85 -12.82 14.84
CA ASN A 247 -5.91 -12.00 15.42
C ASN A 247 -7.12 -11.80 14.52
N LEU A 248 -7.04 -12.17 13.24
CA LEU A 248 -8.12 -11.96 12.28
C LEU A 248 -9.41 -12.70 12.70
N PRO A 249 -9.38 -13.98 13.11
CA PRO A 249 -10.54 -14.63 13.72
C PRO A 249 -10.96 -13.92 15.01
N GLY A 250 -12.19 -13.41 15.04
CA GLY A 250 -12.76 -12.74 16.23
C GLY A 250 -12.66 -11.22 16.21
N ARG A 251 -12.02 -10.61 15.20
CA ARG A 251 -12.09 -9.15 14.97
C ARG A 251 -13.20 -8.76 14.01
N ILE A 252 -13.37 -9.54 12.96
CA ILE A 252 -14.42 -9.39 11.95
C ILE A 252 -14.92 -10.78 11.55
N ASP A 253 -16.19 -10.86 11.15
CA ASP A 253 -16.80 -12.10 10.68
C ASP A 253 -16.12 -12.57 9.39
N ARG A 254 -16.05 -13.89 9.20
CA ARG A 254 -15.22 -14.49 8.15
C ARG A 254 -15.65 -14.07 6.74
N GLU A 255 -16.95 -13.87 6.57
CA GLU A 255 -17.60 -13.45 5.34
C GLU A 255 -17.25 -12.00 4.98
N ASP A 256 -16.84 -11.20 5.97
CA ASP A 256 -16.44 -9.79 5.82
C ASP A 256 -14.91 -9.61 5.75
N TRP A 257 -14.15 -10.70 5.65
CA TRP A 257 -12.69 -10.62 5.57
C TRP A 257 -12.25 -9.93 4.27
N PRO A 258 -11.46 -8.84 4.36
CA PRO A 258 -10.89 -8.21 3.18
C PRO A 258 -9.81 -9.11 2.55
N GLU A 259 -9.60 -8.98 1.25
CA GLU A 259 -8.44 -9.57 0.58
C GLU A 259 -7.14 -8.96 1.14
N LEU A 260 -6.10 -9.77 1.37
CA LEU A 260 -4.83 -9.27 1.91
C LEU A 260 -3.79 -9.14 0.79
N LEU A 261 -3.40 -7.90 0.48
CA LEU A 261 -2.45 -7.58 -0.57
C LEU A 261 -1.02 -7.54 0.00
N LEU A 262 -0.31 -8.65 -0.14
CA LEU A 262 1.09 -8.80 0.27
C LEU A 262 1.98 -7.82 -0.51
N THR A 263 2.54 -6.84 0.21
CA THR A 263 3.24 -5.70 -0.41
C THR A 263 4.61 -5.51 0.18
N VAL A 264 5.67 -5.46 -0.64
CA VAL A 264 6.97 -4.94 -0.19
C VAL A 264 6.88 -3.42 -0.17
N ALA A 265 7.11 -2.80 0.99
CA ALA A 265 7.04 -1.35 1.13
C ALA A 265 8.41 -0.76 1.48
N LEU A 266 8.83 0.25 0.73
CA LEU A 266 10.15 0.87 0.84
C LEU A 266 10.03 2.39 0.92
N THR A 267 10.85 2.99 1.79
CA THR A 267 10.90 4.44 2.00
C THR A 267 12.14 5.05 1.37
N PHE A 268 11.99 6.22 0.75
CA PHE A 268 13.03 6.95 0.03
C PHE A 268 13.12 8.39 0.53
N GLY A 269 14.34 8.93 0.55
CA GLY A 269 14.62 10.25 1.12
C GLY A 269 14.54 10.25 2.65
N GLU A 270 14.94 11.36 3.26
CA GLU A 270 14.83 11.53 4.71
C GLU A 270 13.37 11.39 5.16
N ASP A 271 13.12 10.60 6.20
CA ASP A 271 11.78 10.42 6.78
C ASP A 271 11.90 10.02 8.26
N HIS A 272 12.18 11.00 9.11
CA HIS A 272 12.29 10.81 10.55
C HIS A 272 10.97 10.29 11.15
N LYS A 273 9.82 10.76 10.67
CA LYS A 273 8.51 10.34 11.19
C LYS A 273 8.26 8.84 11.01
N THR A 274 8.44 8.33 9.80
CA THR A 274 8.28 6.89 9.54
C THR A 274 9.44 6.08 10.12
N GLY A 275 10.63 6.66 10.21
CA GLY A 275 11.78 6.07 10.89
C GLY A 275 11.55 5.84 12.39
N ASP A 276 11.04 6.84 13.10
CA ASP A 276 10.77 6.78 14.54
C ASP A 276 9.63 5.82 14.86
N LEU A 277 8.56 5.84 14.06
CA LEU A 277 7.38 5.02 14.30
C LEU A 277 7.59 3.55 13.94
N LEU A 278 8.23 3.29 12.78
CA LEU A 278 8.26 1.97 12.14
C LEU A 278 9.68 1.41 11.97
N GLY A 279 10.70 2.10 12.50
CA GLY A 279 12.10 1.69 12.42
C GLY A 279 12.69 1.72 11.01
N THR A 280 12.04 2.37 10.05
CA THR A 280 12.48 2.39 8.65
C THR A 280 13.79 3.16 8.45
N VAL A 281 14.62 2.66 7.56
CA VAL A 281 15.81 3.35 7.06
C VAL A 281 15.61 3.63 5.58
N PRO A 282 15.79 4.89 5.12
CA PRO A 282 15.68 5.21 3.71
C PRO A 282 16.58 4.33 2.86
N VAL A 283 16.04 3.81 1.76
CA VAL A 283 16.80 2.98 0.82
C VAL A 283 17.89 3.81 0.16
N ALA A 284 19.12 3.31 0.17
CA ALA A 284 20.23 3.95 -0.50
C ALA A 284 20.11 3.76 -2.01
N THR A 285 20.01 4.85 -2.77
CA THR A 285 19.87 4.81 -4.23
C THR A 285 21.22 4.74 -4.96
N THR A 286 22.32 5.02 -4.26
CA THR A 286 23.69 4.94 -4.80
C THR A 286 24.27 3.52 -4.75
N ILE A 287 23.60 2.58 -4.11
CA ILE A 287 24.06 1.20 -3.91
C ILE A 287 23.02 0.24 -4.51
N PRO A 288 23.15 -0.14 -5.79
CA PRO A 288 22.19 -1.01 -6.48
C PRO A 288 21.91 -2.33 -5.74
N ASP A 289 22.94 -2.91 -5.11
CA ASP A 289 22.87 -4.19 -4.39
C ASP A 289 21.78 -4.25 -3.30
N GLN A 290 21.41 -3.11 -2.69
CA GLN A 290 20.35 -3.09 -1.69
C GLN A 290 18.98 -3.27 -2.36
N ILE A 291 18.73 -2.54 -3.45
CA ILE A 291 17.48 -2.60 -4.20
C ILE A 291 17.31 -3.99 -4.83
N ASP A 292 18.38 -4.54 -5.42
CA ASP A 292 18.35 -5.87 -6.04
C ASP A 292 17.99 -6.97 -5.03
N ARG A 293 18.43 -6.84 -3.77
CA ARG A 293 18.02 -7.74 -2.69
C ARG A 293 16.52 -7.66 -2.40
N TYR A 294 15.95 -6.47 -2.35
CA TYR A 294 14.50 -6.32 -2.15
C TYR A 294 13.69 -6.86 -3.33
N ILE A 295 14.16 -6.65 -4.56
CA ILE A 295 13.55 -7.24 -5.76
C ILE A 295 13.60 -8.77 -5.70
N ALA A 296 14.75 -9.35 -5.34
CA ALA A 296 14.91 -10.79 -5.20
C ALA A 296 13.96 -11.38 -4.15
N VAL A 297 13.80 -10.72 -3.00
CA VAL A 297 12.81 -11.12 -1.97
C VAL A 297 11.40 -11.01 -2.52
N THR A 298 11.05 -9.89 -3.17
CA THR A 298 9.72 -9.66 -3.75
C THR A 298 9.31 -10.80 -4.67
N ARG A 299 10.21 -11.21 -5.58
CA ARG A 299 9.97 -12.30 -6.53
C ARG A 299 9.90 -13.66 -5.84
N SER A 300 10.86 -13.97 -4.99
CA SER A 300 11.02 -15.30 -4.40
C SER A 300 9.92 -15.64 -3.38
N PHE A 301 9.36 -14.62 -2.71
CA PHE A 301 8.32 -14.77 -1.71
C PHE A 301 6.91 -14.61 -2.29
N GLY A 302 6.78 -14.35 -3.59
CA GLY A 302 5.48 -14.23 -4.25
C GLY A 302 4.68 -13.01 -3.78
N PHE A 303 5.34 -11.90 -3.42
CA PHE A 303 4.65 -10.66 -3.09
C PHE A 303 3.79 -10.19 -4.26
N HIS A 304 2.60 -9.68 -3.96
CA HIS A 304 1.63 -9.19 -4.95
C HIS A 304 2.06 -7.84 -5.51
N MET A 305 2.61 -6.98 -4.65
CA MET A 305 2.90 -5.58 -4.96
C MET A 305 4.25 -5.13 -4.40
N VAL A 306 4.80 -4.08 -5.01
CA VAL A 306 5.85 -3.23 -4.44
C VAL A 306 5.28 -1.82 -4.31
N TYR A 307 5.48 -1.20 -3.16
CA TYR A 307 5.06 0.17 -2.86
C TYR A 307 6.30 1.02 -2.54
N LEU A 308 6.62 1.94 -3.44
CA LEU A 308 7.72 2.90 -3.28
C LEU A 308 7.16 4.23 -2.75
N TYR A 309 7.66 4.68 -1.60
CA TYR A 309 7.15 5.86 -0.90
C TYR A 309 8.26 6.86 -0.58
N SER A 310 7.96 8.16 -0.74
CA SER A 310 8.78 9.22 -0.15
C SER A 310 7.90 10.29 0.52
N ARG A 311 8.13 10.57 1.81
CA ARG A 311 7.29 11.51 2.56
C ARG A 311 7.51 12.96 2.15
N TYR A 312 8.77 13.38 2.00
CA TYR A 312 9.14 14.79 1.78
C TYR A 312 9.77 15.06 0.40
N ALA A 313 10.14 14.01 -0.34
CA ALA A 313 10.65 14.10 -1.69
C ALA A 313 9.84 13.24 -2.66
N GLN A 314 10.36 13.07 -3.87
CA GLN A 314 9.88 12.12 -4.87
C GLN A 314 10.78 10.89 -4.84
N VAL A 315 10.22 9.73 -5.18
CA VAL A 315 11.01 8.54 -5.49
C VAL A 315 11.75 8.79 -6.81
N PRO A 316 13.06 8.53 -6.92
CA PRO A 316 13.76 8.71 -8.19
C PRO A 316 13.19 7.82 -9.31
N VAL A 317 12.97 8.39 -10.50
CA VAL A 317 12.34 7.68 -11.64
C VAL A 317 13.18 6.53 -12.19
N ASP A 318 14.50 6.61 -12.03
CA ASP A 318 15.44 5.55 -12.37
C ASP A 318 15.29 4.34 -11.44
N VAL A 319 14.99 4.56 -10.16
CA VAL A 319 14.64 3.50 -9.20
C VAL A 319 13.34 2.80 -9.63
N VAL A 320 12.31 3.57 -9.99
CA VAL A 320 11.03 3.00 -10.47
C VAL A 320 11.27 2.12 -11.71
N SER A 321 12.02 2.64 -12.68
CA SER A 321 12.42 1.91 -13.88
C SER A 321 13.21 0.64 -13.56
N HIS A 322 14.09 0.70 -12.55
CA HIS A 322 14.89 -0.43 -12.12
C HIS A 322 14.07 -1.55 -11.49
N PHE A 323 13.09 -1.21 -10.65
CA PHE A 323 12.11 -2.17 -10.15
C PHE A 323 11.33 -2.80 -11.30
N ARG A 324 10.75 -1.99 -12.20
CA ARG A 324 9.87 -2.52 -13.24
C ARG A 324 10.57 -3.52 -14.17
N ARG A 325 11.83 -3.26 -14.54
CA ARG A 325 12.63 -4.15 -15.40
C ARG A 325 12.87 -5.54 -14.82
N GLN A 326 12.85 -5.67 -13.49
CA GLN A 326 13.23 -6.91 -12.81
C GLN A 326 12.07 -7.62 -12.13
N LEU A 327 10.98 -6.91 -11.79
CA LEU A 327 9.77 -7.50 -11.23
C LEU A 327 9.04 -8.38 -12.24
N HIS A 328 8.36 -9.42 -11.75
CA HIS A 328 7.49 -10.24 -12.60
C HIS A 328 6.34 -9.38 -13.18
N PRO A 329 5.87 -9.61 -14.42
CA PRO A 329 4.77 -8.84 -15.00
C PRO A 329 3.51 -8.79 -14.13
N ASP A 330 3.17 -9.88 -13.45
CA ASP A 330 2.02 -9.96 -12.52
C ASP A 330 2.23 -9.26 -11.16
N GLN A 331 3.40 -8.67 -10.92
CA GLN A 331 3.69 -7.92 -9.69
C GLN A 331 3.46 -6.44 -9.95
N ILE A 332 2.57 -5.84 -9.16
CA ILE A 332 2.16 -4.45 -9.29
C ILE A 332 3.23 -3.54 -8.68
N LEU A 333 3.62 -2.50 -9.40
CA LEU A 333 4.52 -1.45 -8.95
C LEU A 333 3.72 -0.17 -8.67
N PHE A 334 3.58 0.15 -7.39
CA PHE A 334 2.91 1.35 -6.90
C PHE A 334 3.94 2.38 -6.42
N VAL A 335 3.79 3.64 -6.82
CA VAL A 335 4.69 4.73 -6.42
C VAL A 335 3.87 5.88 -5.84
N SER A 336 4.31 6.47 -4.73
CA SER A 336 3.65 7.65 -4.15
C SER A 336 4.62 8.52 -3.36
N GLY A 337 4.15 9.71 -2.99
CA GLY A 337 4.95 10.67 -2.23
C GLY A 337 5.24 11.93 -3.03
N ASN A 338 4.74 13.08 -2.55
CA ASN A 338 4.87 14.39 -3.19
C ASN A 338 4.50 14.44 -4.69
N VAL A 339 3.59 13.57 -5.13
CA VAL A 339 2.92 13.68 -6.42
C VAL A 339 1.87 14.78 -6.32
N ARG A 340 2.10 15.91 -6.99
CA ARG A 340 1.25 17.12 -6.89
C ARG A 340 0.81 17.68 -8.23
N ARG A 341 1.32 17.15 -9.33
CA ARG A 341 1.06 17.62 -10.69
C ARG A 341 1.07 16.46 -11.65
N ARG A 342 0.46 16.67 -12.81
CA ARG A 342 0.35 15.67 -13.87
C ARG A 342 1.69 15.18 -14.39
N GLU A 343 2.70 16.05 -14.47
CA GLU A 343 4.02 15.68 -14.98
C GLU A 343 4.67 14.61 -14.10
N HIS A 344 4.40 14.64 -12.78
CA HIS A 344 4.91 13.62 -11.86
C HIS A 344 4.26 12.25 -12.14
N VAL A 345 2.94 12.23 -12.40
CA VAL A 345 2.22 11.00 -12.74
C VAL A 345 2.76 10.43 -14.05
N THR A 346 2.87 11.27 -15.08
CA THR A 346 3.35 10.88 -16.40
C THR A 346 4.75 10.28 -16.32
N ALA A 347 5.67 10.95 -15.64
CA ALA A 347 7.04 10.47 -15.47
C ALA A 347 7.12 9.10 -14.78
N TYR A 348 6.28 8.83 -13.76
CA TYR A 348 6.26 7.53 -13.10
C TYR A 348 5.62 6.43 -13.95
N LEU A 349 4.54 6.73 -14.67
CA LEU A 349 3.93 5.76 -15.59
C LEU A 349 4.88 5.42 -16.74
N GLU A 350 5.61 6.40 -17.29
CA GLU A 350 6.67 6.18 -18.29
C GLU A 350 7.84 5.35 -17.74
N ALA A 351 8.21 5.57 -16.47
CA ALA A 351 9.18 4.73 -15.76
C ALA A 351 8.66 3.32 -15.45
N GLY A 352 7.38 3.04 -15.71
CA GLY A 352 6.80 1.71 -15.59
C GLY A 352 6.09 1.44 -14.26
N ALA A 353 5.74 2.46 -13.49
CA ALA A 353 4.75 2.28 -12.42
C ALA A 353 3.41 1.85 -13.03
N ASP A 354 2.73 0.92 -12.37
CA ASP A 354 1.35 0.55 -12.69
C ASP A 354 0.38 1.58 -12.10
N TYR A 355 0.69 2.06 -10.90
CA TYR A 355 -0.16 3.03 -10.20
C TYR A 355 0.66 4.12 -9.52
N VAL A 356 0.14 5.35 -9.61
CA VAL A 356 0.75 6.53 -8.99
C VAL A 356 -0.18 7.13 -7.95
N GLY A 357 0.19 6.98 -6.68
CA GLY A 357 -0.57 7.47 -5.54
C GLY A 357 -0.36 8.95 -5.25
N PHE A 358 -1.45 9.67 -5.02
CA PHE A 358 -1.42 11.08 -4.57
C PHE A 358 -2.50 11.32 -3.49
N ALA A 359 -2.09 11.96 -2.39
CA ALA A 359 -2.97 12.30 -1.26
C ALA A 359 -3.04 13.82 -1.08
N GLY A 360 -2.00 14.39 -0.47
CA GLY A 360 -1.93 15.80 -0.07
C GLY A 360 -2.07 16.83 -1.20
N ALA A 361 -2.02 16.41 -2.47
CA ALA A 361 -2.39 17.28 -3.59
C ALA A 361 -3.86 17.68 -3.57
N LEU A 362 -4.75 16.89 -2.94
CA LEU A 362 -6.18 17.16 -2.87
C LEU A 362 -6.65 17.57 -1.45
N GLU A 363 -5.72 17.85 -0.53
CA GLU A 363 -6.03 18.29 0.84
C GLU A 363 -6.14 19.83 0.92
N HIS A 364 -6.93 20.43 0.03
CA HIS A 364 -7.17 21.89 -0.03
C HIS A 364 -8.53 22.21 -0.66
N VAL A 365 -8.97 23.47 -0.56
CA VAL A 365 -10.32 23.92 -0.97
C VAL A 365 -10.63 23.74 -2.46
N ASP A 366 -9.62 23.84 -3.33
CA ASP A 366 -9.75 23.75 -4.79
C ASP A 366 -9.31 22.38 -5.33
N TRP A 367 -9.54 21.33 -4.56
CA TRP A 367 -9.07 19.98 -4.92
C TRP A 367 -9.67 19.46 -6.23
N ARG A 368 -10.85 19.95 -6.67
CA ARG A 368 -11.49 19.50 -7.93
C ARG A 368 -10.67 19.90 -9.14
N SER A 369 -10.16 21.13 -9.16
CA SER A 369 -9.28 21.62 -10.23
C SER A 369 -7.98 20.83 -10.27
N THR A 370 -7.37 20.57 -9.09
CA THR A 370 -6.16 19.75 -8.98
C THR A 370 -6.40 18.30 -9.39
N LEU A 371 -7.54 17.71 -9.03
CA LEU A 371 -7.91 16.36 -9.45
C LEU A 371 -8.01 16.30 -10.97
N ALA A 372 -8.74 17.23 -11.59
CA ALA A 372 -8.89 17.31 -13.04
C ALA A 372 -7.54 17.48 -13.76
N GLU A 373 -6.62 18.28 -13.21
CA GLU A 373 -5.26 18.41 -13.73
C GLU A 373 -4.50 17.08 -13.68
N ILE A 374 -4.47 16.43 -12.51
CA ILE A 374 -3.70 15.20 -12.27
C ILE A 374 -4.24 14.02 -13.11
N THR A 375 -5.55 13.97 -13.34
CA THR A 375 -6.21 12.88 -14.09
C THR A 375 -6.48 13.20 -15.56
N ALA A 376 -6.08 14.38 -16.05
CA ALA A 376 -6.25 14.74 -17.45
C ALA A 376 -5.52 13.76 -18.38
N ASP A 377 -6.12 13.50 -19.54
CA ASP A 377 -5.73 12.51 -20.56
C ASP A 377 -5.06 11.26 -19.97
N ARG A 378 -5.81 10.57 -19.09
CA ARG A 378 -5.54 9.16 -18.81
C ARG A 378 -5.33 8.43 -20.15
N PRO A 379 -4.28 7.60 -20.26
CA PRO A 379 -3.93 6.91 -21.50
C PRO A 379 -5.09 6.10 -22.09
#